data_AF-A0A932FIJ5-F1
#
_entry.id   AF-A0A932FIJ5-F1
#
_cell.length_a   1.000
_cell.length_b   1.000
_cell.length_c   1.000
_cell.angle_alpha   90.00
_cell.angle_beta   90.00
_cell.angle_gamma   90.00
#
_symmetry.space_group_name_H-M   'P 1'
#
loop_
_entity.id
_entity.type
_entity.pdbx_description
1 polymer ?
#
loop_
_entity_poly.entity_id
_entity_poly.type
_entity_poly.pdbx_seq_one_letter_code
_entity_poly.pdbx_strand_id
1 'polypeptide(L)'
;MAEDRPQVDPGPGRRTNTIGHPVERMLNASARDILDALENGFRARADLKGKLAELFMSRHLDGLQRDDVIDHYHWFDQDGVPDFTIWFTDGTMIQLEMKNVRSGTGPLRAETQKTRASRGDPMSRYYRVDHFEIIGACLFNATGRWDYVFARSTDLLRLATDPDYLATMQPIDPAIKHPWYRTLAEVRGIA
;
A
#
# COMPACT_ATOMS: atom_id res chain seq x y z
N MET A 1 16.39 -6.11 -49.76
CA MET A 1 16.48 -7.14 -48.71
C MET A 1 17.92 -7.19 -48.23
N ALA A 2 18.15 -7.06 -46.94
CA ALA A 2 19.43 -7.36 -46.29
C ALA A 2 19.07 -8.18 -45.04
N GLU A 3 19.76 -9.31 -44.83
CA GLU A 3 19.36 -10.31 -43.84
C GLU A 3 19.65 -9.84 -42.41
N ASP A 4 18.65 -9.95 -41.55
CA ASP A 4 18.83 -9.93 -40.10
C ASP A 4 19.55 -11.22 -39.68
N ARG A 5 20.65 -11.10 -38.92
CA ARG A 5 21.35 -12.26 -38.32
C ARG A 5 21.69 -11.96 -36.85
N PRO A 6 21.42 -12.90 -35.94
CA PRO A 6 21.41 -12.64 -34.51
C PRO A 6 22.83 -12.59 -33.92
N GLN A 7 23.03 -11.70 -32.94
CA GLN A 7 24.28 -11.61 -32.17
C GLN A 7 24.11 -12.13 -30.73
N VAL A 8 24.90 -13.15 -30.39
CA VAL A 8 25.11 -13.75 -29.06
C VAL A 8 26.56 -14.29 -29.08
N ASP A 9 27.38 -14.43 -28.03
CA ASP A 9 27.29 -14.55 -26.54
C ASP A 9 28.65 -14.03 -25.96
N PRO A 10 29.20 -14.34 -24.76
CA PRO A 10 28.67 -14.85 -23.47
C PRO A 10 29.09 -14.02 -22.21
N GLY A 11 28.55 -14.36 -21.03
CA GLY A 11 29.00 -13.85 -19.71
C GLY A 11 28.12 -14.35 -18.55
N PRO A 12 28.61 -14.44 -17.28
CA PRO A 12 28.12 -15.44 -16.32
C PRO A 12 26.69 -15.16 -15.86
N GLY A 13 25.72 -15.77 -16.54
CA GLY A 13 24.30 -15.55 -16.29
C GLY A 13 23.39 -15.55 -17.52
N ARG A 14 23.88 -15.85 -18.74
CA ARG A 14 23.05 -15.94 -19.97
C ARG A 14 21.81 -16.84 -19.79
N ARG A 15 20.66 -16.23 -19.46
CA ARG A 15 19.32 -16.82 -19.48
C ARG A 15 18.34 -15.74 -19.94
N THR A 16 17.51 -16.09 -20.92
CA THR A 16 16.69 -15.21 -21.78
C THR A 16 16.02 -14.02 -21.08
N ASN A 17 16.61 -12.83 -21.22
CA ASN A 17 15.99 -11.54 -20.91
C ASN A 17 15.12 -11.08 -22.10
N THR A 18 13.87 -11.56 -22.17
CA THR A 18 12.89 -11.14 -23.19
C THR A 18 11.96 -10.07 -22.64
N ILE A 19 12.09 -8.85 -23.14
CA ILE A 19 11.20 -7.72 -22.82
C ILE A 19 9.79 -8.02 -23.36
N GLY A 20 8.78 -8.10 -22.48
CA GLY A 20 7.38 -8.32 -22.85
C GLY A 20 6.38 -7.52 -22.03
N HIS A 21 6.61 -7.39 -20.73
CA HIS A 21 5.77 -6.62 -19.82
C HIS A 21 5.81 -5.12 -20.16
N PRO A 22 4.70 -4.36 -20.00
CA PRO A 22 4.68 -2.92 -20.30
C PRO A 22 5.78 -2.12 -19.59
N VAL A 23 6.10 -2.45 -18.33
CA VAL A 23 7.18 -1.79 -17.57
C VAL A 23 8.56 -2.09 -18.14
N GLU A 24 8.81 -3.32 -18.63
CA GLU A 24 10.09 -3.65 -19.28
C GLU A 24 10.29 -2.84 -20.57
N ARG A 25 9.22 -2.68 -21.35
CA ARG A 25 9.22 -1.83 -22.56
C ARG A 25 9.40 -0.35 -22.23
N MET A 26 8.74 0.15 -21.20
CA MET A 26 8.84 1.53 -20.74
C MET A 26 10.24 1.89 -20.25
N LEU A 27 10.89 1.00 -19.50
CA LEU A 27 12.23 1.21 -18.94
C LEU A 27 13.35 0.77 -19.90
N ASN A 28 13.01 0.12 -21.03
CA ASN A 28 13.94 -0.54 -21.95
C ASN A 28 14.94 -1.46 -21.21
N ALA A 29 14.43 -2.22 -20.26
CA ALA A 29 15.19 -3.09 -19.36
C ALA A 29 14.39 -4.36 -19.09
N SER A 30 15.06 -5.50 -18.93
CA SER A 30 14.34 -6.73 -18.59
C SER A 30 13.84 -6.71 -17.15
N ALA A 31 12.88 -7.57 -16.83
CA ALA A 31 12.41 -7.78 -15.46
C ALA A 31 13.56 -8.16 -14.53
N ARG A 32 14.59 -8.86 -15.02
CA ARG A 32 15.78 -9.19 -14.24
C ARG A 32 16.61 -7.95 -13.92
N ASP A 33 16.92 -7.12 -14.91
CA ASP A 33 17.71 -5.91 -14.71
C ASP A 33 16.97 -4.90 -13.81
N ILE A 34 15.64 -4.84 -13.93
CA ILE A 34 14.76 -4.05 -13.04
C ILE A 34 14.80 -4.57 -11.60
N LEU A 35 14.75 -5.89 -11.40
CA LEU A 35 14.83 -6.51 -10.06
C LEU A 35 16.23 -6.36 -9.44
N ASP A 36 17.30 -6.50 -10.22
CA ASP A 36 18.68 -6.29 -9.77
C ASP A 36 18.90 -4.80 -9.40
N ALA A 37 18.31 -3.86 -10.15
CA ALA A 37 18.30 -2.43 -9.79
C ALA A 37 17.48 -2.13 -8.52
N LEU A 38 16.33 -2.78 -8.34
CA LEU A 38 15.50 -2.68 -7.14
C LEU A 38 16.24 -3.21 -5.91
N GLU A 39 16.92 -4.37 -5.99
CA GLU A 39 17.70 -4.94 -4.89
C GLU A 39 18.69 -3.90 -4.31
N ASN A 40 19.37 -3.16 -5.19
CA ASN A 40 20.34 -2.14 -4.81
C ASN A 40 19.68 -0.79 -4.40
N GLY A 41 18.44 -0.51 -4.83
CA GLY A 41 17.72 0.73 -4.54
C GLY A 41 16.88 0.69 -3.25
N PHE A 42 17.44 1.14 -2.11
CA PHE A 42 16.71 1.18 -0.82
C PHE A 42 15.35 1.90 -0.89
N ARG A 43 15.31 3.11 -1.46
CA ARG A 43 14.05 3.89 -1.59
C ARG A 43 13.06 3.19 -2.53
N ALA A 44 13.53 2.73 -3.68
CA ALA A 44 12.69 2.01 -4.64
C ALA A 44 12.07 0.73 -4.05
N ARG A 45 12.77 0.02 -3.15
CA ARG A 45 12.20 -1.09 -2.37
C ARG A 45 11.16 -0.67 -1.34
N ALA A 46 11.32 0.50 -0.72
CA ALA A 46 10.31 1.04 0.20
C ALA A 46 9.03 1.42 -0.55
N ASP A 47 9.17 2.12 -1.68
CA ASP A 47 8.05 2.54 -2.53
C ASP A 47 7.34 1.31 -3.15
N LEU A 48 8.11 0.33 -3.66
CA LEU A 48 7.56 -0.93 -4.17
C LEU A 48 6.81 -1.73 -3.09
N LYS A 49 7.27 -1.73 -1.84
CA LYS A 49 6.51 -2.35 -0.73
C LYS A 49 5.19 -1.63 -0.45
N GLY A 50 5.10 -0.32 -0.71
CA GLY A 50 3.83 0.42 -0.71
C GLY A 50 2.89 -0.12 -1.78
N LYS A 51 3.33 -0.04 -3.06
CA LYS A 51 2.52 -0.50 -4.20
C LYS A 51 2.18 -1.98 -4.19
N LEU A 52 3.02 -2.85 -3.60
CA LEU A 52 2.66 -4.26 -3.37
C LEU A 52 1.60 -4.40 -2.27
N ALA A 53 1.67 -3.63 -1.18
CA ALA A 53 0.64 -3.68 -0.14
C ALA A 53 -0.73 -3.24 -0.68
N GLU A 54 -0.79 -2.23 -1.56
CA GLU A 54 -1.98 -1.84 -2.32
C GLU A 54 -2.42 -2.95 -3.30
N LEU A 55 -1.52 -3.46 -4.15
CA LEU A 55 -1.85 -4.52 -5.11
C LEU A 55 -2.44 -5.78 -4.44
N PHE A 56 -1.86 -6.23 -3.33
CA PHE A 56 -2.38 -7.37 -2.58
C PHE A 56 -3.68 -7.03 -1.81
N MET A 57 -3.93 -5.74 -1.48
CA MET A 57 -5.24 -5.30 -0.98
C MET A 57 -6.29 -5.35 -2.10
N SER A 58 -5.98 -4.89 -3.31
CA SER A 58 -6.90 -4.98 -4.45
C SER A 58 -7.35 -6.44 -4.70
N ARG A 59 -6.41 -7.40 -4.62
CA ARG A 59 -6.70 -8.84 -4.71
C ARG A 59 -7.50 -9.41 -3.54
N HIS A 60 -7.41 -8.78 -2.36
CA HIS A 60 -8.27 -9.11 -1.22
C HIS A 60 -9.70 -8.58 -1.45
N LEU A 61 -9.83 -7.36 -1.98
CA LEU A 61 -11.10 -6.76 -2.39
C LEU A 61 -11.76 -7.55 -3.53
N ASP A 62 -11.00 -8.03 -4.52
CA ASP A 62 -11.48 -8.98 -5.55
C ASP A 62 -12.06 -10.27 -4.94
N GLY A 63 -11.57 -10.66 -3.75
CA GLY A 63 -12.15 -11.74 -2.95
C GLY A 63 -13.49 -11.34 -2.37
N LEU A 64 -13.53 -10.24 -1.61
CA LEU A 64 -14.76 -9.72 -1.02
C LEU A 64 -15.86 -9.43 -2.05
N GLN A 65 -15.49 -9.05 -3.28
CA GLN A 65 -16.44 -8.80 -4.36
C GLN A 65 -17.01 -10.09 -4.95
N ARG A 66 -16.19 -11.14 -5.10
CA ARG A 66 -16.66 -12.47 -5.51
C ARG A 66 -17.51 -13.17 -4.45
N ASP A 67 -17.35 -12.78 -3.19
CA ASP A 67 -18.06 -13.33 -2.04
C ASP A 67 -19.29 -12.46 -1.66
N ASP A 68 -19.72 -11.54 -2.54
CA ASP A 68 -20.87 -10.60 -2.39
C ASP A 68 -20.82 -9.68 -1.13
N VAL A 69 -19.63 -9.52 -0.53
CA VAL A 69 -19.41 -8.62 0.62
C VAL A 69 -19.29 -7.16 0.17
N ILE A 70 -18.68 -6.91 -0.99
CA ILE A 70 -18.61 -5.59 -1.64
C ILE A 70 -19.21 -5.66 -3.04
N ASP A 71 -19.81 -4.57 -3.51
CA ASP A 71 -20.36 -4.46 -4.87
C ASP A 71 -19.24 -4.19 -5.88
N HIS A 72 -18.40 -3.19 -5.60
CA HIS A 72 -17.18 -2.88 -6.36
C HIS A 72 -16.21 -2.00 -5.56
N TYR A 73 -15.01 -1.79 -6.10
CA TYR A 73 -14.04 -0.83 -5.58
C TYR A 73 -13.29 -0.12 -6.73
N HIS A 74 -12.60 0.96 -6.39
CA HIS A 74 -11.68 1.67 -7.26
C HIS A 74 -10.35 1.89 -6.54
N TRP A 75 -9.23 1.59 -7.23
CA TRP A 75 -7.86 1.81 -6.74
C TRP A 75 -7.30 3.07 -7.41
N PHE A 76 -6.87 4.04 -6.62
CA PHE A 76 -6.29 5.30 -7.08
C PHE A 76 -4.76 5.27 -7.05
N ASP A 77 -4.13 5.92 -8.04
CA ASP A 77 -2.71 6.26 -8.02
C ASP A 77 -2.57 7.78 -8.22
N GLN A 78 -3.16 8.55 -7.31
CA GLN A 78 -3.23 10.01 -7.37
C GLN A 78 -2.87 10.64 -6.02
N ASP A 79 -1.88 11.54 -6.02
CA ASP A 79 -1.46 12.28 -4.83
C ASP A 79 -2.65 12.99 -4.14
N GLY A 80 -2.86 12.68 -2.86
CA GLY A 80 -3.86 13.34 -2.01
C GLY A 80 -5.29 12.78 -2.12
N VAL A 81 -5.48 11.70 -2.88
CA VAL A 81 -6.71 10.87 -2.85
C VAL A 81 -6.40 9.59 -2.06
N PRO A 82 -7.30 9.08 -1.21
CA PRO A 82 -7.10 7.80 -0.54
C PRO A 82 -6.91 6.65 -1.53
N ASP A 83 -6.04 5.69 -1.19
CA ASP A 83 -5.64 4.61 -2.09
C ASP A 83 -6.84 3.83 -2.67
N PHE A 84 -7.92 3.64 -1.91
CA PHE A 84 -9.14 2.97 -2.39
C PHE A 84 -10.42 3.73 -2.04
N THR A 85 -11.43 3.60 -2.91
CA THR A 85 -12.84 3.79 -2.55
C THR A 85 -13.57 2.47 -2.76
N ILE A 86 -14.38 2.05 -1.80
CA ILE A 86 -15.05 0.74 -1.76
C ILE A 86 -16.54 0.95 -1.55
N TRP A 87 -17.36 0.33 -2.39
CA TRP A 87 -18.82 0.33 -2.31
C TRP A 87 -19.31 -1.04 -1.87
N PHE A 88 -20.13 -1.07 -0.83
CA PHE A 88 -20.70 -2.30 -0.27
C PHE A 88 -22.08 -2.60 -0.85
N THR A 89 -22.51 -3.86 -0.77
CA THR A 89 -23.81 -4.34 -1.27
C THR A 89 -25.02 -3.77 -0.52
N ASP A 90 -24.80 -3.19 0.67
CA ASP A 90 -25.79 -2.40 1.43
C ASP A 90 -25.89 -0.92 0.99
N GLY A 91 -25.11 -0.50 -0.02
CA GLY A 91 -25.06 0.86 -0.53
C GLY A 91 -24.15 1.81 0.26
N THR A 92 -23.49 1.36 1.32
CA THR A 92 -22.47 2.16 2.01
C THR A 92 -21.19 2.27 1.19
N MET A 93 -20.46 3.38 1.38
CA MET A 93 -19.18 3.65 0.73
C MET A 93 -18.16 4.06 1.79
N ILE A 94 -16.91 3.64 1.62
CA ILE A 94 -15.76 4.07 2.43
C ILE A 94 -14.58 4.44 1.55
N GLN A 95 -13.73 5.33 2.03
CA GLN A 95 -12.37 5.54 1.57
C GLN A 95 -11.39 4.82 2.50
N LEU A 96 -10.41 4.13 1.90
CA LEU A 96 -9.42 3.32 2.59
C LEU A 96 -8.01 3.77 2.19
N GLU A 97 -7.23 4.18 3.19
CA GLU A 97 -5.82 4.55 3.04
C GLU A 97 -4.92 3.36 3.42
N MET A 98 -3.94 3.01 2.60
CA MET A 98 -3.00 1.92 2.86
C MET A 98 -1.68 2.42 3.44
N LYS A 99 -1.23 1.81 4.55
CA LYS A 99 0.13 2.04 5.07
C LYS A 99 0.80 0.73 5.44
N ASN A 100 2.11 0.67 5.28
CA ASN A 100 2.90 -0.43 5.82
C ASN A 100 3.17 -0.21 7.32
N VAL A 101 3.10 -1.28 8.11
CA VAL A 101 3.66 -1.28 9.46
C VAL A 101 5.17 -1.03 9.38
N ARG A 102 5.69 -0.23 10.30
CA ARG A 102 7.11 0.14 10.34
C ARG A 102 7.96 -1.08 10.67
N SER A 103 8.99 -1.33 9.87
CA SER A 103 9.98 -2.39 10.13
C SER A 103 10.77 -2.16 11.42
N GLY A 104 11.04 -3.23 12.18
CA GLY A 104 11.91 -3.22 13.36
C GLY A 104 11.49 -4.25 14.40
N THR A 105 12.27 -4.38 15.47
CA THR A 105 12.05 -5.33 16.59
C THR A 105 11.20 -4.78 17.75
N GLY A 106 10.71 -3.55 17.63
CA GLY A 106 9.87 -2.91 18.65
C GLY A 106 8.36 -3.15 18.43
N PRO A 107 7.50 -2.53 19.26
CA PRO A 107 6.04 -2.61 19.13
C PRO A 107 5.56 -2.23 17.73
N LEU A 108 4.56 -2.98 17.24
CA LEU A 108 3.93 -2.75 15.94
C LEU A 108 3.33 -1.33 15.89
N ARG A 109 3.50 -0.65 14.76
CA ARG A 109 2.95 0.69 14.52
C ARG A 109 2.83 0.98 13.03
N ALA A 110 1.71 1.57 12.64
CA ALA A 110 1.56 2.18 11.32
C ALA A 110 2.09 3.63 11.36
N GLU A 111 2.71 4.08 10.27
CA GLU A 111 3.20 5.44 10.12
C GLU A 111 2.23 6.25 9.25
N THR A 112 1.36 7.05 9.89
CA THR A 112 0.32 7.85 9.24
C THR A 112 0.84 9.24 8.90
N GLN A 113 1.73 9.30 7.92
CA GLN A 113 2.30 10.55 7.42
C GLN A 113 2.60 10.45 5.92
N LYS A 114 2.28 11.52 5.18
CA LYS A 114 2.62 11.66 3.76
C LYS A 114 4.13 11.85 3.60
N THR A 115 4.69 11.23 2.57
CA THR A 115 6.15 11.26 2.29
C THR A 115 6.66 12.65 1.88
N ARG A 116 5.75 13.57 1.54
CA ARG A 116 6.03 14.96 1.13
C ARG A 116 5.08 15.92 1.86
N ALA A 117 5.57 17.13 2.08
CA ALA A 117 4.76 18.28 2.47
C ALA A 117 4.64 19.22 1.26
N SER A 118 3.49 19.88 1.12
CA SER A 118 3.29 21.01 0.22
C SER A 118 4.28 22.14 0.51
N ARG A 119 4.76 22.79 -0.55
CA ARG A 119 5.75 23.87 -0.41
C ARG A 119 5.16 25.05 0.37
N GLY A 120 5.73 25.33 1.54
CA GLY A 120 5.28 26.40 2.43
C GLY A 120 4.28 25.98 3.50
N ASP A 121 3.79 24.73 3.47
CA ASP A 121 2.89 24.19 4.48
C ASP A 121 3.44 22.86 5.05
N PRO A 122 4.16 22.90 6.18
CA PRO A 122 4.65 21.69 6.86
C PRO A 122 3.53 20.79 7.43
N MET A 123 2.31 21.30 7.63
CA MET A 123 1.19 20.55 8.21
C MET A 123 0.52 19.62 7.20
N SER A 124 0.53 19.98 5.90
CA SER A 124 0.06 19.11 4.81
C SER A 124 0.61 17.68 4.78
N ARG A 125 1.74 17.40 5.46
CA ARG A 125 2.28 16.03 5.59
C ARG A 125 1.46 15.13 6.52
N TYR A 126 0.69 15.71 7.44
CA TYR A 126 -0.17 14.97 8.35
C TYR A 126 -1.51 14.73 7.68
N TYR A 127 -2.11 13.57 7.94
CA TYR A 127 -3.48 13.30 7.55
C TYR A 127 -4.42 14.03 8.51
N ARG A 128 -5.40 14.74 7.97
CA ARG A 128 -6.58 15.12 8.76
C ARG A 128 -7.34 13.86 9.15
N VAL A 129 -8.08 13.94 10.25
CA VAL A 129 -8.99 12.87 10.72
C VAL A 129 -10.03 12.51 9.67
N ASP A 130 -10.49 13.48 8.89
CA ASP A 130 -11.54 13.36 7.87
C ASP A 130 -11.00 13.06 6.45
N HIS A 131 -9.72 12.73 6.30
CA HIS A 131 -9.13 12.50 4.96
C HIS A 131 -9.46 11.12 4.37
N PHE A 132 -9.85 10.17 5.21
CA PHE A 132 -10.30 8.82 4.87
C PHE A 132 -11.08 8.27 6.07
N GLU A 133 -12.02 7.34 5.87
CA GLU A 133 -12.75 6.71 6.97
C GLU A 133 -11.92 5.60 7.64
N ILE A 134 -11.16 4.82 6.87
CA ILE A 134 -10.45 3.63 7.36
C ILE A 134 -8.98 3.64 6.90
N ILE A 135 -8.08 3.19 7.77
CA ILE A 135 -6.70 2.83 7.41
C ILE A 135 -6.54 1.31 7.34
N GLY A 136 -5.90 0.80 6.30
CA GLY A 136 -5.39 -0.55 6.18
C GLY A 136 -3.89 -0.60 6.48
N ALA A 137 -3.51 -1.17 7.62
CA ALA A 137 -2.11 -1.35 8.01
C ALA A 137 -1.61 -2.74 7.59
N CYS A 138 -0.73 -2.79 6.57
CA CYS A 138 -0.12 -4.02 6.08
C CYS A 138 0.98 -4.53 7.03
N LEU A 139 0.88 -5.80 7.42
CA LEU A 139 1.76 -6.46 8.40
C LEU A 139 3.02 -7.07 7.78
N PHE A 140 3.25 -6.93 6.45
CA PHE A 140 4.35 -7.62 5.75
C PHE A 140 5.73 -7.35 6.35
N ASN A 141 6.03 -6.11 6.71
CA ASN A 141 7.31 -5.74 7.34
C ASN A 141 7.54 -6.35 8.73
N ALA A 142 6.52 -6.88 9.39
CA ALA A 142 6.59 -7.51 10.71
C ALA A 142 6.43 -9.04 10.67
N THR A 143 5.73 -9.57 9.66
CA THR A 143 5.32 -10.99 9.61
C THR A 143 5.83 -11.75 8.39
N GLY A 144 6.30 -11.06 7.35
CA GLY A 144 6.60 -11.63 6.04
C GLY A 144 5.36 -12.03 5.20
N ARG A 145 4.14 -11.73 5.67
CA ARG A 145 2.87 -12.04 5.00
C ARG A 145 2.12 -10.77 4.63
N TRP A 146 1.41 -10.80 3.51
CA TRP A 146 0.52 -9.72 3.06
C TRP A 146 -0.82 -9.76 3.82
N ASP A 147 -0.72 -9.77 5.15
CA ASP A 147 -1.86 -9.66 6.06
C ASP A 147 -2.12 -8.19 6.39
N TYR A 148 -3.34 -7.87 6.82
CA TYR A 148 -3.77 -6.50 7.11
C TYR A 148 -4.50 -6.41 8.44
N VAL A 149 -4.45 -5.23 9.06
CA VAL A 149 -5.36 -4.83 10.14
C VAL A 149 -5.91 -3.45 9.87
N PHE A 150 -7.14 -3.20 10.32
CA PHE A 150 -7.92 -2.03 9.95
C PHE A 150 -8.29 -1.22 11.18
N ALA A 151 -8.35 0.11 11.05
CA ALA A 151 -8.85 1.00 12.10
C ALA A 151 -9.59 2.18 11.46
N ARG A 152 -10.59 2.74 12.15
CA ARG A 152 -11.23 3.98 11.71
C ARG A 152 -10.31 5.16 12.00
N SER A 153 -10.22 6.11 11.08
CA SER A 153 -9.48 7.37 11.29
C SER A 153 -9.95 8.12 12.53
N THR A 154 -11.25 8.06 12.85
CA THR A 154 -11.85 8.66 14.05
C THR A 154 -11.28 8.11 15.35
N ASP A 155 -10.81 6.87 15.36
CA ASP A 155 -10.43 6.13 16.57
C ASP A 155 -8.90 6.08 16.76
N LEU A 156 -8.15 6.65 15.81
CA LEU A 156 -6.69 6.79 15.85
C LEU A 156 -6.21 7.98 16.72
N LEU A 157 -4.98 7.87 17.22
CA LEU A 157 -4.35 8.91 18.04
C LEU A 157 -4.23 10.22 17.27
N ARG A 158 -4.63 11.31 17.92
CA ARG A 158 -4.52 12.68 17.40
C ARG A 158 -3.14 13.28 17.63
N LEU A 159 -2.75 14.21 16.76
CA LEU A 159 -1.56 15.03 16.95
C LEU A 159 -1.79 15.98 18.14
N ALA A 160 -0.91 15.93 19.14
CA ALA A 160 -1.10 16.66 20.40
C ALA A 160 -1.15 18.20 20.25
N THR A 161 -0.58 18.74 19.16
CA THR A 161 -0.60 20.18 18.85
C THR A 161 -1.79 20.61 18.01
N ASP A 162 -2.49 19.68 17.35
CA ASP A 162 -3.64 19.97 16.47
C ASP A 162 -4.55 18.72 16.35
N PRO A 163 -5.65 18.64 17.12
CA PRO A 163 -6.54 17.48 17.15
C PRO A 163 -7.29 17.17 15.84
N ASP A 164 -7.29 18.08 14.86
CA ASP A 164 -7.83 17.83 13.53
C ASP A 164 -6.96 16.87 12.69
N TYR A 165 -5.73 16.59 13.16
CA TYR A 165 -4.76 15.74 12.47
C TYR A 165 -4.41 14.48 13.26
N LEU A 166 -4.03 13.43 12.53
CA LEU A 166 -3.53 12.18 13.08
C LEU A 166 -2.08 12.32 13.55
N ALA A 167 -1.76 11.73 14.70
CA ALA A 167 -0.37 11.56 15.13
C ALA A 167 0.38 10.68 14.12
N THR A 168 1.68 10.94 13.90
CA THR A 168 2.49 10.19 12.92
C THR A 168 2.57 8.69 13.18
N MET A 169 2.52 8.25 14.43
CA MET A 169 2.74 6.84 14.81
C MET A 169 1.50 6.29 15.52
N GLN A 170 0.85 5.33 14.89
CA GLN A 170 -0.35 4.67 15.42
C GLN A 170 0.04 3.28 15.95
N PRO A 171 0.04 3.05 17.27
CA PRO A 171 0.46 1.78 17.86
C PRO A 171 -0.58 0.69 17.59
N ILE A 172 -0.11 -0.52 17.29
CA ILE A 172 -0.93 -1.72 17.08
C ILE A 172 -0.64 -2.70 18.22
N ASP A 173 -1.65 -3.05 19.02
CA ASP A 173 -1.53 -4.14 20.00
C ASP A 173 -1.37 -5.47 19.25
N PRO A 174 -0.36 -6.31 19.52
CA PRO A 174 -0.15 -7.60 18.83
C PRO A 174 -1.34 -8.57 18.90
N ALA A 175 -2.22 -8.45 19.91
CA ALA A 175 -3.46 -9.22 19.99
C ALA A 175 -4.53 -8.76 18.97
N ILE A 176 -4.32 -7.60 18.32
CA ILE A 176 -5.26 -6.85 17.49
C ILE A 176 -6.53 -6.54 18.27
N LYS A 177 -6.41 -5.52 19.15
CA LYS A 177 -7.51 -4.93 19.91
C LYS A 177 -7.83 -3.54 19.37
N HIS A 178 -9.02 -3.04 19.73
CA HIS A 178 -9.45 -1.66 19.47
C HIS A 178 -8.31 -0.64 19.68
N PRO A 179 -8.05 0.28 18.72
CA PRO A 179 -8.89 0.61 17.57
C PRO A 179 -8.71 -0.32 16.35
N TRP A 180 -7.91 -1.39 16.47
CA TRP A 180 -7.59 -2.29 15.35
C TRP A 180 -8.46 -3.53 15.29
N TYR A 181 -8.76 -3.91 14.05
CA TYR A 181 -9.61 -5.02 13.63
C TYR A 181 -8.91 -5.86 12.55
N ARG A 182 -9.34 -7.09 12.33
CA ARG A 182 -8.75 -8.04 11.37
C ARG A 182 -9.40 -8.00 9.99
N THR A 183 -10.64 -7.52 9.89
CA THR A 183 -11.39 -7.46 8.63
C THR A 183 -12.05 -6.10 8.41
N LEU A 184 -12.38 -5.79 7.15
CA LEU A 184 -13.17 -4.60 6.79
C LEU A 184 -14.61 -4.66 7.35
N ALA A 185 -15.18 -5.85 7.54
CA ALA A 185 -16.50 -6.03 8.13
C ALA A 185 -16.50 -5.62 9.63
N GLU A 186 -15.53 -6.12 10.40
CA GLU A 186 -15.36 -5.82 11.83
C GLU A 186 -15.22 -4.32 12.11
N VAL A 187 -14.33 -3.62 11.41
CA VAL A 187 -14.08 -2.17 11.63
C VAL A 187 -15.30 -1.32 11.26
N ARG A 188 -16.07 -1.74 10.25
CA ARG A 188 -17.32 -1.11 9.80
C ARG A 188 -18.49 -1.38 10.77
N GLY A 189 -18.35 -2.37 11.66
CA GLY A 189 -19.40 -2.78 12.60
C GLY A 189 -20.47 -3.66 11.96
N ILE A 190 -20.17 -4.32 10.84
CA ILE A 190 -21.04 -5.33 10.23
C ILE A 190 -20.52 -6.70 10.65
N ALA A 191 -21.29 -7.36 11.52
CA ALA A 191 -21.03 -8.69 12.06
C ALA A 191 -21.97 -9.72 11.41
#